data_AF-A0A2E1LVI5-F1
#
_entry.id   AF-A0A2E1LVI5-F1
#
_cell.length_a   1.000
_cell.length_b   1.000
_cell.length_c   1.000
_cell.angle_alpha   90.00
_cell.angle_beta   90.00
_cell.angle_gamma   90.00
#
_symmetry.space_group_name_H-M   'P 1'
#
loop_
_entity.id
_entity.type
_entity.pdbx_description
1 polymer ?
#
loop_
_entity_poly.entity_id
_entity_poly.type
_entity_poly.pdbx_seq_one_letter_code
_entity_poly.pdbx_strand_id
1 'polypeptide(L)' 'KDEKLDLMHVGVCTLLEPLGHYVRDGEDEEGWPHFRTGTPIPALTPEEQEIMMKRALLDYFAAWLGRDTGENLVD' A
#
# COMPACT_ATOMS: atom_id res chain seq x y z
N LYS A 1 16.40 -1.28 -15.07
CA LYS A 1 16.66 -0.41 -13.89
C LYS A 1 15.34 0.16 -13.40
N ASP A 2 14.45 0.49 -14.33
CA ASP A 2 13.19 1.19 -14.06
C ASP A 2 12.11 0.25 -13.49
N GLU A 3 12.04 -1.00 -13.94
CA GLU A 3 11.13 -2.01 -13.35
C GLU A 3 11.27 -2.16 -11.83
N LYS A 4 12.49 -2.01 -11.29
CA LYS A 4 12.69 -2.05 -9.83
C LYS A 4 12.05 -0.84 -9.14
N LEU A 5 12.10 0.33 -9.76
CA LEU A 5 11.44 1.54 -9.26
C LEU A 5 9.93 1.44 -9.41
N ASP A 6 9.46 0.87 -10.52
CA ASP A 6 8.03 0.64 -10.78
C ASP A 6 7.45 -0.33 -9.74
N LEU A 7 8.15 -1.42 -9.42
CA LEU A 7 7.79 -2.33 -8.33
C LEU A 7 7.74 -1.64 -6.98
N MET A 8 8.72 -0.78 -6.68
CA MET A 8 8.71 0.01 -5.44
C MET A 8 7.51 0.97 -5.39
N HIS A 9 7.16 1.59 -6.52
CA HIS A 9 6.00 2.48 -6.61
C HIS A 9 4.69 1.73 -6.39
N VAL A 10 4.50 0.60 -7.08
CA VAL A 10 3.34 -0.28 -6.87
C VAL A 10 3.23 -0.72 -5.42
N GLY A 11 4.35 -1.08 -4.78
CA GLY A 11 4.38 -1.41 -3.36
C GLY A 11 3.90 -0.25 -2.48
N VAL A 12 4.40 0.96 -2.69
CA VAL A 12 3.98 2.16 -1.94
C VAL A 12 2.50 2.47 -2.17
N CYS A 13 2.03 2.44 -3.41
CA CYS A 13 0.63 2.69 -3.73
C CYS A 13 -0.30 1.66 -3.07
N THR A 14 0.09 0.38 -3.08
CA THR A 14 -0.67 -0.69 -2.43
C THR A 14 -0.74 -0.50 -0.90
N LEU A 15 0.37 -0.11 -0.27
CA LEU A 15 0.42 0.11 1.17
C LEU A 15 -0.40 1.32 1.63
N LEU A 16 -0.48 2.35 0.79
CA LEU A 16 -1.15 3.61 1.12
C LEU A 16 -2.56 3.72 0.54
N GLU A 17 -3.01 2.75 -0.25
CA GLU A 17 -4.38 2.65 -0.76
C GLU A 17 -5.44 2.58 0.36
N PRO A 18 -5.29 1.77 1.42
CA PRO A 18 -6.25 1.74 2.53
C PRO A 18 -6.37 3.06 3.29
N LEU A 19 -5.33 3.89 3.23
CA LEU A 19 -5.30 5.23 3.81
C LEU A 19 -5.94 6.29 2.88
N GLY A 20 -6.31 5.91 1.66
CA GLY A 20 -6.95 6.77 0.67
C GLY A 20 -6.00 7.72 -0.06
N HIS A 21 -4.68 7.55 0.10
CA HIS A 21 -3.69 8.38 -0.59
C HIS A 21 -3.50 7.98 -2.06
N TYR A 22 -3.77 6.71 -2.36
CA TYR A 22 -3.85 6.18 -3.71
C TYR A 22 -5.14 5.40 -3.88
N VAL A 23 -5.68 5.40 -5.09
CA VAL A 23 -6.87 4.63 -5.42
C VAL A 23 -6.57 3.80 -6.65
N ARG A 24 -6.77 2.48 -6.58
CA ARG A 24 -6.61 1.60 -7.73
C ARG A 24 -7.60 1.99 -8.84
N ASP A 25 -7.07 2.16 -10.05
CA ASP A 25 -7.81 2.67 -11.21
C ASP A 25 -7.94 1.63 -12.34
N GLY A 26 -7.23 0.50 -12.23
CA GLY A 26 -7.32 -0.61 -13.17
C GLY A 26 -5.99 -1.34 -13.31
N GLU A 27 -5.86 -2.08 -14.41
CA GLU A 27 -4.63 -2.73 -14.84
C GLU A 27 -4.36 -2.31 -16.28
N ASP A 28 -3.09 -2.23 -16.68
CA ASP A 28 -2.71 -1.99 -18.08
C ASP A 28 -2.71 -3.28 -18.91
N GLU A 29 -2.29 -3.17 -20.17
CA GLU A 29 -2.23 -4.29 -21.12
C GLU A 29 -1.27 -5.41 -20.68
N GLU A 30 -0.33 -5.11 -19.78
CA GLU A 30 0.64 -6.04 -19.21
C GLU A 30 0.18 -6.59 -17.85
N GLY A 31 -0.98 -6.17 -17.36
CA GLY A 31 -1.54 -6.58 -16.07
C GLY A 31 -0.96 -5.85 -14.87
N TRP A 32 -0.21 -4.76 -15.08
CA TRP A 32 0.30 -3.97 -13.96
C TRP A 32 -0.80 -3.11 -13.36
N PRO A 33 -0.90 -3.03 -12.02
CA PRO A 33 -1.90 -2.22 -11.36
C PRO A 33 -1.61 -0.73 -11.52
N HIS A 34 -2.62 0.04 -11.92
CA HIS A 34 -2.55 1.49 -12.03
C HIS A 34 -3.28 2.15 -10.87
N PHE A 35 -2.74 3.28 -10.43
CA PHE A 35 -3.26 4.03 -9.30
C PHE A 35 -3.38 5.50 -9.67
N ARG A 36 -4.49 6.11 -9.24
CA ARG A 36 -4.66 7.56 -9.25
C ARG A 36 -4.39 8.14 -7.88
N THR A 37 -3.89 9.37 -7.83
CA THR A 37 -3.70 10.10 -6.57
C THR A 37 -5.06 10.35 -5.90
N GLY A 38 -5.15 10.01 -4.62
CA GLY A 38 -6.30 10.31 -3.77
C GLY A 38 -6.02 11.53 -2.90
N THR A 39 -6.21 11.36 -1.60
CA THR A 39 -5.92 12.41 -0.59
C THR A 39 -4.41 12.68 -0.56
N PRO A 40 -3.95 13.94 -0.54
CA PRO A 40 -2.53 14.23 -0.41
C PRO A 40 -1.98 13.68 0.91
N ILE A 41 -0.77 13.13 0.86
CA ILE A 41 -0.04 12.74 2.06
C ILE A 41 0.29 14.04 2.82
N PRO A 42 0.01 14.12 4.14
CA PRO A 42 0.36 15.30 4.92
C PRO A 42 1.87 15.54 4.89
N ALA A 43 2.29 16.76 5.22
CA ALA A 43 3.71 17.03 5.42
C ALA A 43 4.20 16.26 6.65
N LEU A 44 5.09 15.28 6.42
CA LEU A 44 5.64 14.40 7.44
C LEU A 44 7.15 14.58 7.52
N THR A 45 7.69 14.52 8.73
CA THR A 45 9.12 14.36 8.97
C THR A 45 9.60 12.97 8.47
N PRO A 46 10.91 12.79 8.20
CA PRO A 46 11.43 11.48 7.78
C PRO A 46 11.11 10.34 8.76
N GLU A 47 11.10 10.62 10.07
CA GLU A 47 10.75 9.64 11.10
C GLU A 47 9.26 9.27 11.03
N GLU A 48 8.38 10.25 10.86
CA GLU A 48 6.94 10.00 10.71
C GLU A 48 6.62 9.22 9.42
N GLN A 49 7.33 9.51 8.33
CA GLN A 49 7.22 8.73 7.08
C GLN A 49 7.65 7.27 7.31
N GLU A 50 8.77 7.05 8.01
CA GLU A 50 9.24 5.70 8.33
C GLU A 50 8.24 4.93 9.20
N ILE A 51 7.67 5.57 10.22
CA ILE A 51 6.65 4.97 11.09
C ILE A 51 5.39 4.64 10.29
N MET A 52 4.91 5.55 9.44
CA MET A 52 3.75 5.33 8.57
C MET A 52 3.96 4.11 7.68
N MET A 53 5.11 4.04 6.99
CA MET A 53 5.41 2.92 6.10
C MET A 53 5.53 1.59 6.84
N LYS A 54 6.19 1.56 8.00
CA LYS A 54 6.27 0.36 8.85
C LYS A 54 4.89 -0.10 9.32
N ARG A 55 4.02 0.82 9.71
CA ARG A 55 2.67 0.48 10.15
C ARG A 55 1.84 -0.10 9.00
N ALA A 56 1.86 0.56 7.84
CA ALA A 56 1.16 0.06 6.65
C ALA A 56 1.66 -1.33 6.23
N LEU A 57 2.97 -1.59 6.31
CA LEU A 57 3.54 -2.91 6.06
C LEU A 57 3.01 -3.98 7.03
N LEU A 58 2.99 -3.67 8.35
CA LEU A 58 2.45 -4.57 9.35
C LEU A 58 0.97 -4.87 9.11
N ASP A 59 0.17 -3.84 8.80
CA ASP A 59 -1.26 -4.01 8.53
C ASP A 59 -1.50 -4.83 7.24
N TYR A 60 -0.71 -4.62 6.19
CA TYR A 60 -0.76 -5.41 4.95
C TYR A 60 -0.48 -6.90 5.22
N PHE A 61 0.61 -7.21 5.93
CA PHE A 61 0.95 -8.59 6.23
C PHE A 61 0.02 -9.22 7.27
N ALA A 62 -0.49 -8.46 8.24
CA ALA A 62 -1.50 -8.95 9.19
C ALA A 62 -2.79 -9.35 8.46
N ALA A 63 -3.25 -8.53 7.51
CA ALA A 63 -4.39 -8.86 6.68
C ALA A 63 -4.14 -10.06 5.75
N TRP A 64 -2.89 -10.34 5.39
CA TRP A 64 -2.51 -11.53 4.63
C TRP A 64 -2.46 -12.78 5.51
N LEU A 65 -1.77 -12.71 6.65
CA LEU A 65 -1.65 -13.82 7.61
C LEU A 65 -2.99 -14.22 8.22
N GLY A 66 -3.89 -13.26 8.46
CA GLY A 66 -5.24 -13.53 8.96
C GLY A 66 -6.16 -14.23 7.95
N ARG A 67 -5.81 -14.26 6.66
CA ARG A 67 -6.57 -15.02 5.64
C ARG A 67 -6.27 -16.50 5.70
N ASP A 68 -5.12 -16.91 6.23
CA ASP A 68 -4.73 -18.32 6.32
C ASP A 68 -5.26 -19.01 7.59
N THR A 69 -5.67 -18.25 8.62
CA THR A 69 -6.12 -18.83 9.91
C THR A 69 -7.63 -18.99 10.05
N GLY A 70 -8.45 -18.51 9.13
CA GLY A 70 -9.92 -18.67 9.21
C GLY A 70 -10.56 -18.04 10.47
N GLU A 71 -9.83 -17.22 11.21
CA GLU A 71 -10.33 -16.49 12.37
C GLU A 71 -10.55 -15.03 11.97
N ASN A 72 -11.83 -14.64 11.91
CA ASN A 72 -12.26 -13.25 11.89
C ASN A 72 -11.75 -12.57 13.18
N LEU A 73 -10.61 -11.88 13.10
CA LEU A 73 -10.20 -10.94 14.13
C LEU A 73 -10.95 -9.63 13.92
N VAL A 74 -12.25 -9.67 14.23
CA VAL A 74 -13.07 -8.49 14.55
C VAL A 74 -13.67 -8.78 15.93
N ASP A 75 -12.87 -8.54 16.95
CA ASP A 75 -13.28 -8.11 18.29
C ASP A 75 -12.29 -7.01 18.74
#